data_AF-A0A6G3CEY8-F1
#
_entry.id   AF-A0A6G3CEY8-F1
#
_cell.length_a   1.000
_cell.length_b   1.000
_cell.length_c   1.000
_cell.angle_alpha   90.00
_cell.angle_beta   90.00
_cell.angle_gamma   90.00
#
_symmetry.space_group_name_H-M   'P 1'
#
loop_
_entity.id
_entity.type
_entity.pdbx_description
1 polymer ?
#
loop_
_entity_poly.entity_id
_entity_poly.type
_entity_poly.pdbx_seq_one_letter_code
_entity_poly.pdbx_strand_id
1 'polypeptide(L)'
;MSVALVRPSRPPLAASRRRRTLALAVITALVATLLAAVQAAPAQAAPVLLSQGSTVTASSQENGGTAAGNAVDGDGGTRWSSAFADPQWIRIDLGSPAALSRVELAWEAAHAKSYRIELSTNGSDWTTAYSTTSSAGGNETLTVSGDARYVRLTGTERATGYGYSLWEFKVFGTRDGGGGPEIPGGGDLGPNVHVFDPSTPNIQGKVDEIFQQQEEAQFGSGRHALLFKPGTYNNINAQIGFYTQIAG
;
A
#
# COMPACT_ATOMS: atom_id res chain seq x y z
N MET A 1 47.62 -76.52 45.10
CA MET A 1 48.59 -75.91 44.15
C MET A 1 48.01 -75.99 42.75
N SER A 2 48.03 -74.86 42.04
CA SER A 2 47.81 -74.65 40.60
C SER A 2 46.44 -75.06 40.02
N VAL A 3 45.50 -74.17 39.66
CA VAL A 3 45.50 -72.99 38.75
C VAL A 3 45.46 -73.36 37.26
N ALA A 4 44.58 -72.62 36.56
CA ALA A 4 44.51 -72.33 35.11
C ALA A 4 43.73 -73.30 34.21
N LEU A 5 42.96 -72.89 33.19
CA LEU A 5 42.36 -71.60 32.76
C LEU A 5 41.53 -71.89 31.47
N VAL A 6 40.80 -70.87 30.99
CA VAL A 6 40.34 -70.64 29.59
C VAL A 6 38.93 -71.12 29.14
N ARG A 7 37.91 -70.26 29.35
CA ARG A 7 37.20 -69.34 28.38
C ARG A 7 36.84 -69.83 26.93
N PRO A 8 35.88 -69.19 26.21
CA PRO A 8 34.41 -69.39 26.26
C PRO A 8 33.77 -69.46 24.84
N SER A 9 32.44 -69.59 24.71
CA SER A 9 31.72 -69.09 23.52
C SER A 9 30.20 -69.01 23.73
N ARG A 10 29.62 -67.88 23.29
CA ARG A 10 28.20 -67.50 23.36
C ARG A 10 27.32 -68.36 22.42
N PRO A 11 26.04 -68.59 22.73
CA PRO A 11 25.04 -68.94 21.73
C PRO A 11 24.08 -67.77 21.41
N PRO A 12 23.47 -67.75 20.20
CA PRO A 12 22.57 -66.68 19.77
C PRO A 12 21.08 -67.03 19.86
N LEU A 13 20.29 -65.94 19.93
CA LEU A 13 18.96 -65.66 19.38
C LEU A 13 17.85 -66.74 19.45
N ALA A 14 16.73 -66.38 20.08
CA ALA A 14 15.44 -67.02 19.88
C ALA A 14 14.37 -65.99 19.51
N ALA A 15 13.66 -66.25 18.42
CA ALA A 15 12.55 -65.45 17.93
C ALA A 15 11.19 -66.13 18.20
N SER A 16 10.24 -65.31 18.65
CA SER A 16 8.78 -65.37 18.44
C SER A 16 7.94 -66.53 19.02
N ARG A 17 6.87 -66.15 19.74
CA ARG A 17 5.51 -66.60 19.45
C ARG A 17 4.45 -65.70 20.10
N ARG A 18 3.43 -65.37 19.31
CA ARG A 18 2.25 -64.55 19.65
C ARG A 18 1.32 -65.25 20.65
N ARG A 19 0.54 -64.49 21.44
CA ARG A 19 -0.94 -64.59 21.52
C ARG A 19 -1.54 -63.43 22.34
N ARG A 20 -2.77 -63.08 21.96
CA ARG A 20 -3.56 -61.87 22.26
C ARG A 20 -4.40 -62.05 23.53
N THR A 21 -4.68 -60.98 24.28
CA THR A 21 -5.99 -60.72 24.91
C THR A 21 -6.12 -59.26 25.34
N LEU A 22 -7.36 -58.76 25.28
CA LEU A 22 -7.81 -57.37 25.30
C LEU A 22 -7.66 -56.68 26.66
N ALA A 23 -7.40 -55.37 26.63
CA ALA A 23 -7.89 -54.44 27.64
C ALA A 23 -8.48 -53.22 26.92
N LEU A 24 -9.81 -53.17 26.89
CA LEU A 24 -10.63 -52.07 26.42
C LEU A 24 -11.15 -51.34 27.66
N ALA A 25 -10.56 -50.21 28.02
CA ALA A 25 -11.19 -49.17 28.85
C ALA A 25 -10.24 -47.96 28.95
N VAL A 26 -10.80 -46.76 28.84
CA VAL A 26 -10.14 -45.44 28.94
C VAL A 26 -9.56 -44.90 27.63
N ILE A 27 -10.41 -44.73 26.61
CA ILE A 27 -10.17 -43.78 25.50
C ILE A 27 -11.45 -42.95 25.27
N THR A 28 -11.84 -42.12 26.24
CA THR A 28 -12.87 -41.07 26.05
C THR A 28 -12.57 -39.84 26.90
N ALA A 29 -11.30 -39.50 27.07
CA ALA A 29 -10.89 -38.24 27.72
C ALA A 29 -9.61 -37.67 27.10
N LEU A 30 -9.37 -37.90 25.81
CA LEU A 30 -8.20 -37.35 25.11
C LEU A 30 -8.50 -36.85 23.68
N VAL A 31 -9.76 -36.50 23.38
CA VAL A 31 -10.16 -35.96 22.05
C VAL A 31 -10.90 -34.61 22.16
N ALA A 32 -11.12 -34.08 23.36
CA ALA A 32 -11.93 -32.87 23.58
C ALA A 32 -11.15 -31.59 23.95
N THR A 33 -9.81 -31.56 23.81
CA THR A 33 -9.01 -30.37 24.16
C THR A 33 -7.90 -30.01 23.16
N LEU A 34 -7.92 -30.56 21.94
CA LEU A 34 -7.06 -30.08 20.85
C LEU A 34 -7.85 -29.32 19.77
N LEU A 35 -8.79 -28.49 20.22
CA LEU A 35 -9.34 -27.37 19.45
C LEU A 35 -8.92 -26.04 20.13
N ALA A 36 -7.66 -25.95 20.55
CA ALA A 36 -7.07 -24.69 20.97
C ALA A 36 -6.76 -23.89 19.71
N ALA A 37 -7.59 -22.87 19.49
CA ALA A 37 -7.53 -21.85 18.46
C ALA A 37 -6.14 -21.63 17.85
N VAL A 38 -5.96 -22.07 16.60
CA VAL A 38 -5.06 -21.36 15.70
C VAL A 38 -5.75 -20.03 15.46
N GLN A 39 -5.42 -19.01 16.27
CA GLN A 39 -5.76 -17.65 15.91
C GLN A 39 -5.06 -17.40 14.58
N ALA A 40 -5.83 -17.35 13.49
CA ALA A 40 -5.32 -16.83 12.23
C ALA A 40 -4.82 -15.43 12.55
N ALA A 41 -3.50 -15.21 12.44
CA ALA A 41 -2.99 -13.85 12.44
C ALA A 41 -3.82 -13.07 11.41
N PRO A 42 -4.27 -11.83 11.71
CA PRO A 42 -4.92 -11.03 10.69
C PRO A 42 -3.99 -11.02 9.48
N ALA A 43 -4.49 -11.44 8.32
CA ALA A 43 -3.74 -11.39 7.09
C ALA A 43 -3.49 -9.90 6.81
N GLN A 44 -2.32 -9.41 7.23
CA GLN A 44 -1.88 -8.06 6.90
C GLN A 44 -1.80 -8.01 5.37
N ALA A 45 -2.67 -7.22 4.73
CA ALA A 45 -2.59 -7.02 3.29
C ALA A 45 -1.15 -6.58 2.95
N ALA A 46 -0.54 -7.21 1.94
CA ALA A 46 0.77 -6.80 1.49
C ALA A 46 0.74 -5.29 1.14
N PRO A 47 1.76 -4.50 1.50
CA PRO A 47 1.81 -3.09 1.16
C PRO A 47 1.59 -2.88 -0.35
N VAL A 48 0.59 -2.06 -0.69
CA VAL A 48 0.23 -1.72 -2.07
C VAL A 48 1.04 -0.51 -2.51
N LEU A 49 1.43 -0.45 -3.79
CA LEU A 49 2.04 0.75 -4.36
C LEU A 49 0.96 1.83 -4.53
N LEU A 50 1.06 2.92 -3.77
CA LEU A 50 0.05 3.98 -3.69
C LEU A 50 0.36 5.20 -4.57
N SER A 51 1.63 5.44 -4.92
CA SER A 51 2.04 6.67 -5.60
C SER A 51 1.94 6.62 -7.12
N GLN A 52 1.82 5.44 -7.72
CA GLN A 52 1.81 5.27 -9.18
C GLN A 52 0.70 6.10 -9.82
N GLY A 53 1.04 6.95 -10.80
CA GLY A 53 0.10 7.83 -11.50
C GLY A 53 -0.53 8.93 -10.63
N SER A 54 -0.07 9.11 -9.39
CA SER A 54 -0.58 10.14 -8.49
C SER A 54 -0.23 11.55 -8.96
N THR A 55 -0.97 12.55 -8.47
CA THR A 55 -0.65 13.95 -8.74
C THR A 55 0.65 14.33 -8.02
N VAL A 56 1.58 14.93 -8.75
CA VAL A 56 2.88 15.35 -8.22
C VAL A 56 3.11 16.84 -8.44
N THR A 57 3.65 17.49 -7.42
CA THR A 57 4.10 18.88 -7.47
C THR A 57 5.54 18.95 -7.00
N ALA A 58 6.33 19.89 -7.52
CA ALA A 58 7.70 20.08 -7.11
C ALA A 58 8.03 21.57 -6.97
N SER A 59 9.06 21.86 -6.19
CA SER A 59 9.65 23.20 -6.06
C SER A 59 10.10 23.78 -7.41
N SER A 60 10.59 22.93 -8.31
CA SER A 60 11.04 23.31 -9.64
C SER A 60 11.18 22.10 -10.55
N GLN A 61 11.53 22.36 -11.81
CA GLN A 61 12.00 21.37 -12.76
C GLN A 61 13.20 21.93 -13.55
N GLU A 62 14.13 21.08 -13.98
CA GLU A 62 15.29 21.44 -14.79
C GLU A 62 14.86 21.99 -16.16
N ASN A 63 13.97 21.27 -16.85
CA ASN A 63 13.43 21.65 -18.15
C ASN A 63 12.09 20.94 -18.44
N GLY A 64 11.53 21.12 -19.65
CA GLY A 64 10.23 20.55 -20.04
C GLY A 64 10.18 19.02 -20.10
N GLY A 65 11.31 18.35 -20.27
CA GLY A 65 11.40 16.88 -20.32
C GLY A 65 11.55 16.21 -18.95
N THR A 66 11.69 16.98 -17.87
CA THR A 66 11.96 16.46 -16.52
C THR A 66 10.87 16.82 -15.53
N ALA A 67 9.61 16.74 -15.96
CA ALA A 67 8.44 17.12 -15.17
C ALA A 67 8.31 16.24 -13.90
N ALA A 68 7.68 16.79 -12.85
CA ALA A 68 7.54 16.09 -11.57
C ALA A 68 6.77 14.76 -11.66
N GLY A 69 5.80 14.68 -12.58
CA GLY A 69 5.01 13.46 -12.80
C GLY A 69 5.84 12.26 -13.27
N ASN A 70 6.99 12.50 -13.89
CA ASN A 70 7.89 11.44 -14.35
C ASN A 70 8.45 10.60 -13.20
N ALA A 71 8.45 11.10 -11.96
CA ALA A 71 8.91 10.31 -10.82
C ALA A 71 7.88 9.28 -10.33
N VAL A 72 6.69 9.21 -10.91
CA VAL A 72 5.63 8.26 -10.48
C VAL A 72 4.89 7.64 -11.66
N ASP A 73 5.46 7.71 -12.87
CA ASP A 73 4.83 7.25 -14.10
C ASP A 73 5.09 5.76 -14.39
N GLY A 74 6.01 5.12 -13.65
CA GLY A 74 6.31 3.70 -13.75
C GLY A 74 7.29 3.37 -14.86
N ASP A 75 7.86 4.38 -15.50
CA ASP A 75 8.81 4.26 -16.60
C ASP A 75 10.24 4.57 -16.12
N GLY A 76 11.08 3.53 -16.05
CA GLY A 76 12.49 3.70 -15.67
C GLY A 76 13.34 4.49 -16.68
N GLY A 77 12.76 4.94 -17.80
CA GLY A 77 13.40 5.79 -18.81
C GLY A 77 13.10 7.28 -18.68
N THR A 78 12.16 7.69 -17.83
CA THR A 78 11.78 9.09 -17.59
C THR A 78 12.14 9.52 -16.17
N ARG A 79 12.46 10.81 -15.97
CA ARG A 79 12.88 11.31 -14.64
C ARG A 79 12.26 12.65 -14.32
N TRP A 80 11.98 12.91 -13.05
CA TRP A 80 11.93 14.28 -12.55
C TRP A 80 13.34 14.79 -12.31
N SER A 81 13.58 16.07 -12.55
CA SER A 81 14.80 16.74 -12.12
C SER A 81 14.52 18.15 -11.68
N SER A 82 15.13 18.58 -10.57
CA SER A 82 15.01 19.94 -10.05
C SER A 82 15.97 20.92 -10.74
N ALA A 83 15.76 22.21 -10.49
CA ALA A 83 16.80 23.22 -10.64
C ALA A 83 18.03 22.90 -9.76
N PHE A 84 19.18 23.46 -10.11
CA PHE A 84 20.48 23.12 -9.53
C PHE A 84 20.77 23.98 -8.29
N ALA A 85 19.87 23.89 -7.32
CA ALA A 85 19.89 24.67 -6.09
C ALA A 85 19.49 23.82 -4.89
N ASP A 86 19.81 24.31 -3.70
CA ASP A 86 19.46 23.68 -2.42
C ASP A 86 18.66 24.68 -1.57
N PRO A 87 17.58 24.26 -0.89
CA PRO A 87 16.91 22.96 -0.97
C PRO A 87 15.97 22.87 -2.19
N GLN A 88 15.56 21.65 -2.55
CA GLN A 88 14.45 21.39 -3.49
C GLN A 88 13.57 20.27 -2.93
N TRP A 89 12.31 20.27 -3.35
CA TRP A 89 11.34 19.26 -2.94
C TRP A 89 10.47 18.76 -4.10
N ILE A 90 9.99 17.53 -3.94
CA ILE A 90 8.95 16.89 -4.75
C ILE A 90 7.92 16.28 -3.79
N ARG A 91 6.63 16.46 -4.09
CA ARG A 91 5.50 16.07 -3.26
C ARG A 91 4.46 15.32 -4.08
N ILE A 92 4.07 14.15 -3.58
CA ILE A 92 3.02 13.30 -4.12
C ILE A 92 1.75 13.51 -3.29
N ASP A 93 0.59 13.68 -3.96
CA ASP A 93 -0.74 13.59 -3.36
C ASP A 93 -1.33 12.21 -3.67
N LEU A 94 -1.49 11.37 -2.64
CA LEU A 94 -2.05 10.01 -2.74
C LEU A 94 -3.58 9.98 -2.91
N GLY A 95 -4.23 11.15 -2.99
CA GLY A 95 -5.68 11.33 -3.16
C GLY A 95 -6.46 11.23 -1.85
N SER A 96 -6.07 10.31 -0.96
CA SER A 96 -6.65 10.12 0.37
C SER A 96 -5.60 9.70 1.40
N PRO A 97 -5.84 9.91 2.71
CA PRO A 97 -4.96 9.42 3.76
C PRO A 97 -4.80 7.89 3.69
N ALA A 98 -3.57 7.42 3.85
CA ALA A 98 -3.21 6.01 3.92
C ALA A 98 -2.17 5.77 5.02
N ALA A 99 -2.20 4.58 5.60
CA ALA A 99 -1.18 4.12 6.54
C ALA A 99 0.05 3.68 5.75
N LEU A 100 1.15 4.41 5.87
CA LEU A 100 2.36 4.16 5.08
C LEU A 100 3.31 3.17 5.77
N SER A 101 4.02 2.39 4.96
CA SER A 101 4.97 1.39 5.44
C SER A 101 6.35 1.48 4.80
N ARG A 102 6.45 1.98 3.56
CA ARG A 102 7.71 1.95 2.80
C ARG A 102 7.75 3.05 1.75
N VAL A 103 8.93 3.62 1.55
CA VAL A 103 9.27 4.44 0.40
C VAL A 103 10.42 3.78 -0.34
N GLU A 104 10.33 3.71 -1.66
CA GLU A 104 11.46 3.33 -2.52
C GLU A 104 11.79 4.50 -3.44
N LEU A 105 13.08 4.83 -3.51
CA LEU A 105 13.61 5.88 -4.37
C LEU A 105 14.53 5.24 -5.40
N ALA A 106 14.31 5.50 -6.68
CA ALA A 106 15.26 5.20 -7.72
C ALA A 106 15.88 6.51 -8.17
N TRP A 107 17.03 6.85 -7.60
CA TRP A 107 17.78 8.04 -7.95
C TRP A 107 18.46 7.90 -9.31
N GLU A 108 18.60 9.01 -10.01
CA GLU A 108 19.61 9.16 -11.05
C GLU A 108 21.00 9.34 -10.41
N ALA A 109 22.09 9.39 -11.18
CA ALA A 109 23.40 9.76 -10.67
C ALA A 109 23.38 11.10 -9.91
N ALA A 110 22.58 12.06 -10.37
CA ALA A 110 22.28 13.32 -9.68
C ALA A 110 21.25 13.11 -8.56
N HIS A 111 21.74 12.75 -7.37
CA HIS A 111 20.92 12.43 -6.20
C HIS A 111 21.13 13.40 -5.04
N ALA A 112 20.26 13.28 -4.03
CA ALA A 112 20.44 13.96 -2.76
C ALA A 112 21.43 13.21 -1.87
N LYS A 113 22.49 13.88 -1.41
CA LYS A 113 23.33 13.35 -0.33
C LYS A 113 22.63 13.47 1.02
N SER A 114 21.99 14.63 1.25
CA SER A 114 21.18 14.90 2.45
C SER A 114 19.73 15.17 2.05
N TYR A 115 18.78 14.45 2.65
CA TYR A 115 17.35 14.64 2.40
C TYR A 115 16.49 14.16 3.57
N ARG A 116 15.21 14.52 3.52
CA ARG A 116 14.15 14.00 4.40
C ARG A 116 12.92 13.55 3.62
N ILE A 117 12.24 12.54 4.15
CA ILE A 117 10.88 12.17 3.78
C ILE A 117 9.94 12.72 4.85
N GLU A 118 8.96 13.49 4.41
CA GLU A 118 7.98 14.17 5.25
C GLU A 118 6.57 13.70 4.89
N LEU A 119 5.74 13.53 5.91
CA LEU A 119 4.37 13.07 5.80
C LEU A 119 3.41 14.17 6.24
N SER A 120 2.27 14.27 5.57
CA SER A 120 1.20 15.19 5.94
C SER A 120 -0.18 14.63 5.56
N THR A 121 -1.18 14.87 6.40
CA THR A 121 -2.59 14.55 6.11
C THR A 121 -3.33 15.74 5.48
N ASN A 122 -2.83 16.97 5.66
CA ASN A 122 -3.50 18.21 5.24
C ASN A 122 -2.72 19.03 4.20
N GLY A 123 -1.46 18.69 3.96
CA GLY A 123 -0.58 19.36 2.98
C GLY A 123 0.13 20.60 3.51
N SER A 124 -0.16 21.05 4.74
CA SER A 124 0.43 22.22 5.39
C SER A 124 1.32 21.86 6.58
N ASP A 125 0.91 20.89 7.41
CA ASP A 125 1.65 20.44 8.58
C ASP A 125 2.42 19.17 8.24
N TRP A 126 3.73 19.19 8.47
CA TRP A 126 4.63 18.13 8.02
C TRP A 126 5.37 17.50 9.19
N THR A 127 5.39 16.17 9.22
CA THR A 127 6.22 15.39 10.15
C THR A 127 7.29 14.64 9.38
N THR A 128 8.54 14.71 9.83
CA THR A 128 9.64 13.94 9.24
C THR A 128 9.50 12.46 9.63
N ALA A 129 9.36 11.59 8.62
CA ALA A 129 9.34 10.14 8.81
C ALA A 129 10.71 9.49 8.59
N TYR A 130 11.57 10.13 7.81
CA TYR A 130 12.94 9.67 7.56
C TYR A 130 13.86 10.84 7.25
N SER A 131 15.13 10.75 7.62
CA SER A 131 16.17 11.70 7.20
C SER A 131 17.53 11.03 7.10
N THR A 132 18.36 11.50 6.18
CA THR A 132 19.77 11.10 6.04
C THR A 132 20.63 12.28 5.61
N THR A 133 21.92 12.21 5.91
CA THR A 133 22.94 13.17 5.46
C THR A 133 24.07 12.53 4.66
N SER A 134 23.92 11.25 4.32
CA SER A 134 24.97 10.45 3.69
C SER A 134 24.37 9.38 2.77
N SER A 135 23.32 9.73 2.04
CA SER A 135 22.78 8.87 0.98
C SER A 135 23.84 8.61 -0.09
N ALA A 136 23.86 7.38 -0.59
CA ALA A 136 24.73 6.96 -1.67
C ALA A 136 24.06 7.07 -3.05
N GLY A 137 22.77 7.43 -3.09
CA GLY A 137 21.96 7.41 -4.31
C GLY A 137 21.61 5.99 -4.76
N GLY A 138 21.34 5.84 -6.06
CA GLY A 138 20.86 4.58 -6.63
C GLY A 138 19.46 4.18 -6.15
N ASN A 139 19.22 2.89 -5.99
CA ASN A 139 17.96 2.37 -5.46
C ASN A 139 18.03 2.31 -3.94
N GLU A 140 17.18 3.09 -3.28
CA GLU A 140 17.06 3.14 -1.82
C GLU A 140 15.69 2.64 -1.39
N THR A 141 15.65 1.84 -0.33
CA THR A 141 14.41 1.37 0.30
C THR A 141 14.39 1.84 1.74
N LEU A 142 13.36 2.62 2.08
CA LEU A 142 13.21 3.29 3.35
C LEU A 142 11.98 2.75 4.07
N THR A 143 12.17 2.25 5.28
CA THR A 143 11.05 1.95 6.17
C THR A 143 10.51 3.28 6.72
N VAL A 144 9.23 3.54 6.52
CA VAL A 144 8.53 4.71 7.06
C VAL A 144 7.28 4.23 7.78
N SER A 145 6.78 5.03 8.73
CA SER A 145 5.53 4.75 9.42
C SER A 145 4.77 6.05 9.68
N GLY A 146 3.44 5.97 9.60
CA GLY A 146 2.53 7.08 9.85
C GLY A 146 1.46 7.23 8.77
N ASP A 147 0.40 7.97 9.11
CA ASP A 147 -0.69 8.25 8.18
C ASP A 147 -0.38 9.51 7.36
N ALA A 148 -0.58 9.42 6.04
CA ALA A 148 -0.37 10.55 5.16
C ALA A 148 -1.29 10.50 3.95
N ARG A 149 -1.73 11.68 3.51
CA ARG A 149 -2.24 11.88 2.13
C ARG A 149 -1.14 12.41 1.23
N TYR A 150 -0.25 13.25 1.78
CA TYR A 150 0.84 13.85 1.06
C TYR A 150 2.17 13.32 1.57
N VAL A 151 3.04 12.95 0.64
CA VAL A 151 4.41 12.52 0.93
C VAL A 151 5.36 13.45 0.18
N ARG A 152 6.32 14.03 0.89
CA ARG A 152 7.29 14.97 0.33
C ARG A 152 8.71 14.46 0.57
N LEU A 153 9.50 14.43 -0.48
CA LEU A 153 10.94 14.36 -0.37
C LEU A 153 11.49 15.79 -0.44
N THR A 154 12.30 16.19 0.54
CA THR A 154 13.06 17.44 0.49
C THR A 154 14.55 17.15 0.52
N GLY A 155 15.23 17.39 -0.59
CA GLY A 155 16.68 17.39 -0.68
C GLY A 155 17.26 18.69 -0.11
N THR A 156 18.27 18.57 0.74
CA THR A 156 18.93 19.70 1.42
C THR A 156 20.40 19.84 1.07
N GLU A 157 21.03 18.80 0.52
CA GLU A 157 22.39 18.85 -0.02
C GLU A 157 22.50 17.89 -1.22
N ARG A 158 22.95 18.41 -2.37
CA ARG A 158 23.19 17.61 -3.58
C ARG A 158 24.49 16.83 -3.47
N ALA A 159 24.49 15.61 -4.00
CA ALA A 159 25.71 14.79 -4.08
C ALA A 159 26.62 15.20 -5.24
N THR A 160 26.08 15.94 -6.22
CA THR A 160 26.78 16.38 -7.44
C THR A 160 26.56 17.87 -7.68
N GLY A 161 27.15 18.42 -8.74
CA GLY A 161 26.86 19.80 -9.17
C GLY A 161 25.49 20.01 -9.83
N TYR A 162 24.79 18.92 -10.18
CA TYR A 162 23.47 18.93 -10.82
C TYR A 162 22.34 18.99 -9.78
N GLY A 163 21.08 19.12 -10.24
CA GLY A 163 19.89 19.09 -9.40
C GLY A 163 19.63 17.73 -8.76
N TYR A 164 18.53 17.61 -8.03
CA TYR A 164 18.03 16.31 -7.56
C TYR A 164 17.23 15.65 -8.68
N SER A 165 17.43 14.35 -8.89
CA SER A 165 16.78 13.64 -9.99
C SER A 165 16.34 12.23 -9.59
N LEU A 166 15.08 11.91 -9.86
CA LEU A 166 14.47 10.62 -9.55
C LEU A 166 13.88 10.02 -10.81
N TRP A 167 14.28 8.78 -11.12
CA TRP A 167 13.56 7.92 -12.05
C TRP A 167 12.20 7.55 -11.44
N GLU A 168 12.19 7.12 -10.17
CA GLU A 168 10.96 6.69 -9.50
C GLU A 168 10.94 7.07 -8.02
N PHE A 169 9.77 7.46 -7.52
CA PHE A 169 9.44 7.74 -6.12
C PHE A 169 8.18 6.95 -5.75
N LYS A 170 8.41 5.76 -5.21
CA LYS A 170 7.37 4.80 -4.89
C LYS A 170 7.01 4.88 -3.41
N VAL A 171 5.73 5.06 -3.13
CA VAL A 171 5.18 5.08 -1.77
C VAL A 171 4.28 3.87 -1.61
N PHE A 172 4.51 3.07 -0.58
CA PHE A 172 3.71 1.88 -0.27
C PHE A 172 3.01 2.00 1.08
N GLY A 173 1.81 1.44 1.15
CA GLY A 173 1.01 1.41 2.36
C GLY A 173 -0.32 0.68 2.16
N THR A 174 -1.24 0.95 3.06
CA THR A 174 -2.61 0.43 3.03
C THR A 174 -3.60 1.58 3.21
N ARG A 175 -4.67 1.59 2.41
CA ARG A 175 -5.84 2.45 2.65
C ARG A 175 -6.84 1.65 3.47
N ASP A 176 -7.29 2.20 4.58
CA ASP A 176 -8.39 1.61 5.34
C ASP A 176 -9.65 1.66 4.46
N GLY A 177 -10.04 0.51 3.88
CA GLY A 177 -11.33 0.35 3.18
C GLY A 177 -11.32 0.04 1.67
N GLY A 178 -10.23 -0.43 1.07
CA GLY A 178 -10.18 -0.69 -0.39
C GLY A 178 -9.38 -1.91 -0.82
N GLY A 179 -9.67 -3.09 -0.24
CA GLY A 179 -8.99 -4.35 -0.58
C GLY A 179 -9.43 -4.98 -1.90
N GLY A 180 -9.30 -4.26 -3.02
CA GLY A 180 -9.46 -4.82 -4.36
C GLY A 180 -8.16 -4.67 -5.17
N PRO A 181 -7.77 -5.65 -6.01
CA PRO A 181 -6.69 -5.44 -6.96
C PRO A 181 -7.09 -4.34 -7.95
N GLU A 182 -6.32 -3.25 -8.00
CA GLU A 182 -6.45 -2.23 -9.05
C GLU A 182 -6.00 -2.87 -10.38
N ILE A 183 -6.95 -3.10 -11.29
CA ILE A 183 -6.66 -3.45 -12.69
C ILE A 183 -6.03 -2.22 -13.36
N PRO A 184 -5.06 -2.34 -14.30
CA PRO A 184 -4.58 -1.20 -15.07
C PRO A 184 -5.74 -0.47 -15.75
N GLY A 185 -6.12 0.70 -15.22
CA GLY A 185 -7.33 1.45 -15.59
C GLY A 185 -8.35 1.67 -14.46
N GLY A 186 -8.16 1.06 -13.29
CA GLY A 186 -8.99 1.18 -12.08
C GLY A 186 -8.49 2.20 -11.06
N GLY A 187 -7.91 3.31 -11.53
CA GLY A 187 -7.57 4.44 -10.67
C GLY A 187 -8.81 5.27 -10.29
N ASP A 188 -8.59 6.35 -9.54
CA ASP A 188 -9.60 7.38 -9.30
C ASP A 188 -10.28 7.78 -10.63
N LEU A 189 -11.60 7.56 -10.71
CA LEU A 189 -12.41 7.89 -11.89
C LEU A 189 -12.59 9.40 -12.06
N GLY A 190 -12.06 10.18 -11.14
CA GLY A 190 -12.11 11.63 -11.09
C GLY A 190 -12.89 12.11 -9.88
N PRO A 191 -12.64 13.35 -9.43
CA PRO A 191 -13.13 13.86 -8.14
C PRO A 191 -14.66 13.95 -8.02
N ASN A 192 -15.39 13.88 -9.14
CA ASN A 192 -16.85 13.96 -9.19
C ASN A 192 -17.50 12.67 -9.73
N VAL A 193 -16.78 11.55 -9.69
CA VAL A 193 -17.34 10.23 -10.01
C VAL A 193 -17.62 9.47 -8.73
N HIS A 194 -18.88 9.13 -8.52
CA HIS A 194 -19.37 8.47 -7.33
C HIS A 194 -19.81 7.04 -7.70
N VAL A 195 -19.15 6.04 -7.14
CA VAL A 195 -19.49 4.62 -7.36
C VAL A 195 -20.21 4.07 -6.14
N PHE A 196 -21.48 3.72 -6.30
CA PHE A 196 -22.32 3.12 -5.26
C PHE A 196 -22.38 1.59 -5.43
N ASP A 197 -22.37 0.91 -4.31
CA ASP A 197 -22.68 -0.52 -4.16
C ASP A 197 -23.97 -0.64 -3.31
N PRO A 198 -24.78 -1.73 -3.40
CA PRO A 198 -25.96 -1.89 -2.55
C PRO A 198 -25.71 -1.75 -1.04
N SER A 199 -24.48 -2.02 -0.58
CA SER A 199 -24.06 -1.83 0.82
C SER A 199 -23.64 -0.40 1.17
N THR A 200 -23.55 0.51 0.19
CA THR A 200 -23.10 1.89 0.43
C THR A 200 -24.11 2.62 1.32
N PRO A 201 -23.67 3.17 2.48
CA PRO A 201 -24.59 3.89 3.35
C PRO A 201 -24.97 5.24 2.73
N ASN A 202 -26.21 5.68 3.00
CA ASN A 202 -26.69 7.03 2.68
C ASN A 202 -26.57 7.46 1.19
N ILE A 203 -26.81 6.54 0.26
CA ILE A 203 -26.81 6.84 -1.18
C ILE A 203 -27.79 7.98 -1.50
N GLN A 204 -29.01 7.94 -0.94
CA GLN A 204 -30.02 8.96 -1.18
C GLN A 204 -29.52 10.36 -0.83
N GLY A 205 -28.96 10.55 0.37
CA GLY A 205 -28.44 11.84 0.79
C GLY A 205 -27.32 12.36 -0.12
N LYS A 206 -26.47 11.47 -0.65
CA LYS A 206 -25.42 11.88 -1.58
C LYS A 206 -25.98 12.32 -2.94
N VAL A 207 -26.98 11.62 -3.44
CA VAL A 207 -27.63 11.97 -4.70
C VAL A 207 -28.39 13.30 -4.57
N ASP A 208 -29.06 13.52 -3.44
CA ASP A 208 -29.77 14.78 -3.15
C ASP A 208 -28.81 15.97 -3.04
N GLU A 209 -27.65 15.79 -2.38
CA GLU A 209 -26.61 16.81 -2.28
C GLU A 209 -26.12 17.25 -3.67
N ILE A 210 -25.87 16.28 -4.55
CA ILE A 210 -25.40 16.55 -5.92
C ILE A 210 -26.50 17.24 -6.73
N PHE A 211 -27.75 16.80 -6.60
CA PHE A 211 -28.88 17.46 -7.26
C PHE A 211 -29.00 18.92 -6.85
N GLN A 212 -28.94 19.24 -5.55
CA GLN A 212 -29.01 20.62 -5.06
C GLN A 212 -27.90 21.53 -5.62
N GLN A 213 -26.71 20.98 -5.86
CA GLN A 213 -25.62 21.73 -6.49
C GLN A 213 -25.86 21.94 -7.98
N GLN A 214 -26.48 20.97 -8.64
CA GLN A 214 -26.58 20.91 -10.10
C GLN A 214 -27.89 21.44 -10.65
N GLU A 215 -28.94 21.59 -9.84
CA GLU A 215 -30.27 22.04 -10.28
C GLU A 215 -30.23 23.43 -10.93
N GLU A 216 -29.38 24.34 -10.44
CA GLU A 216 -29.26 25.71 -10.97
C GLU A 216 -27.96 25.94 -11.77
N ALA A 217 -27.14 24.92 -11.96
CA ALA A 217 -25.79 25.03 -12.50
C ALA A 217 -25.71 25.08 -14.05
N GLN A 218 -26.68 25.69 -14.73
CA GLN A 218 -26.84 25.66 -16.20
C GLN A 218 -25.63 26.19 -17.01
N PHE A 219 -24.76 27.00 -16.40
CA PHE A 219 -23.50 27.51 -17.00
C PHE A 219 -22.25 27.07 -16.22
N GLY A 220 -22.42 26.13 -15.28
CA GLY A 220 -21.34 25.58 -14.46
C GLY A 220 -20.44 24.60 -15.21
N SER A 221 -19.31 24.26 -14.59
CA SER A 221 -18.38 23.25 -15.10
C SER A 221 -18.37 21.96 -14.26
N GLY A 222 -19.13 21.90 -13.17
CA GLY A 222 -19.18 20.74 -12.28
C GLY A 222 -19.90 19.58 -12.95
N ARG A 223 -19.17 18.65 -13.57
CA ARG A 223 -19.76 17.42 -14.14
C ARG A 223 -19.69 16.32 -13.11
N HIS A 224 -20.80 15.62 -12.87
CA HIS A 224 -20.87 14.51 -11.92
C HIS A 224 -21.32 13.23 -12.61
N ALA A 225 -20.75 12.10 -12.20
CA ALA A 225 -21.17 10.77 -12.63
C ALA A 225 -21.55 9.92 -11.41
N LEU A 226 -22.76 9.37 -11.45
CA LEU A 226 -23.30 8.46 -10.43
C LEU A 226 -23.33 7.05 -11.04
N LEU A 227 -22.44 6.17 -10.58
CA LEU A 227 -22.28 4.81 -11.10
C LEU A 227 -22.76 3.80 -10.07
N PHE A 228 -23.74 2.99 -10.40
CA PHE A 228 -24.28 1.96 -9.51
C PHE A 228 -23.71 0.61 -9.94
N LYS A 229 -23.15 -0.14 -8.99
CA LYS A 229 -22.78 -1.54 -9.24
C LYS A 229 -24.06 -2.39 -9.35
N PRO A 230 -24.03 -3.52 -10.08
CA PRO A 230 -25.17 -4.44 -10.15
C PRO A 230 -25.66 -4.85 -8.75
N GLY A 231 -26.98 -4.78 -8.53
CA GLY A 231 -27.60 -5.20 -7.28
C GLY A 231 -28.96 -4.53 -7.01
N THR A 232 -29.52 -4.78 -5.84
CA THR A 232 -30.83 -4.23 -5.43
C THR A 232 -30.64 -3.00 -4.58
N TYR A 233 -31.16 -1.87 -5.05
CA TYR A 233 -31.18 -0.61 -4.32
C TYR A 233 -32.61 -0.32 -3.86
N ASN A 234 -32.80 -0.18 -2.56
CA ASN A 234 -34.11 0.07 -1.98
C ASN A 234 -34.26 1.57 -1.66
N ASN A 235 -35.42 2.14 -1.99
CA ASN A 235 -35.79 3.50 -1.64
C ASN A 235 -34.83 4.59 -2.15
N ILE A 236 -34.25 4.40 -3.34
CA ILE A 236 -33.43 5.42 -4.00
C ILE A 236 -34.27 6.15 -5.05
N ASN A 237 -34.30 7.47 -4.94
CA ASN A 237 -34.87 8.39 -5.90
C ASN A 237 -33.78 9.39 -6.34
N ALA A 238 -33.25 9.21 -7.54
CA ALA A 238 -32.18 10.05 -8.07
C ALA A 238 -32.76 11.16 -8.95
N GLN A 239 -32.72 12.40 -8.46
CA GLN A 239 -33.04 13.59 -9.26
C GLN A 239 -31.80 14.04 -10.04
N ILE A 240 -31.99 14.41 -11.30
CA ILE A 240 -30.89 14.74 -12.23
C ILE A 240 -30.91 16.24 -12.53
N GLY A 241 -29.88 16.95 -12.09
CA GLY A 241 -29.64 18.36 -12.40
C GLY A 241 -28.78 18.53 -13.67
N PHE A 242 -28.31 19.75 -13.92
CA PHE A 242 -27.37 20.01 -15.02
C PHE A 242 -26.08 19.19 -14.86
N TYR A 243 -25.45 18.86 -15.99
CA TYR A 243 -24.13 18.20 -16.02
C TYR A 243 -23.97 16.92 -15.17
N THR A 244 -25.08 16.23 -14.88
CA THR A 244 -25.10 15.00 -14.07
C THR A 244 -25.46 13.81 -14.96
N GLN A 245 -24.68 12.74 -14.87
CA GLN A 245 -24.96 11.47 -15.53
C GLN A 245 -25.14 10.36 -14.52
N ILE A 246 -26.04 9.42 -14.81
CA ILE A 246 -26.31 8.23 -14.01
C ILE A 246 -26.20 6.98 -14.87
N ALA A 247 -25.54 5.95 -14.35
CA ALA A 247 -25.42 4.63 -14.99
C ALA A 247 -25.44 3.55 -13.91
N GLY A 248 -26.01 2.37 -14.21
CA GLY A 248 -26.19 1.29 -13.23
C GLY A 248 -26.76 0.03 -13.82
#